data_AF-A0A3D0ZHE7-F1
#
_entry.id   AF-A0A3D0ZHE7-F1
#
_cell.length_a   1.000
_cell.length_b   1.000
_cell.length_c   1.000
_cell.angle_alpha   90.00
_cell.angle_beta   90.00
_cell.angle_gamma   90.00
#
_symmetry.space_group_name_H-M   'P 1'
#
loop_
_entity.id
_entity.type
_entity.pdbx_description
1 polymer ?
#
loop_
_entity_poly.entity_id
_entity_poly.type
_entity_poly.pdbx_seq_one_letter_code
_entity_poly.pdbx_strand_id
1 'polypeptide(L)' 'MILAPGSAAEVRRSTVAFYSAAGFTSVSDSVLNKGKRQITLVAENRDHSATQTNLMIGVTTR' A
#
# COMPACT_ATOMS: atom_id res chain seq x y z
N MET A 1 5.21 -3.23 -10.03
CA MET A 1 3.82 -2.73 -10.05
C MET A 1 2.88 -3.92 -10.01
N ILE A 2 1.85 -3.87 -9.17
CA ILE A 2 0.84 -4.93 -9.01
C ILE A 2 -0.49 -4.37 -9.49
N LEU A 3 -1.22 -5.12 -10.32
CA LEU A 3 -2.60 -4.79 -10.67
C LEU A 3 -3.53 -5.46 -9.65
N ALA A 4 -4.29 -4.67 -8.91
CA ALA A 4 -5.20 -5.14 -7.88
C ALA A 4 -6.66 -4.77 -8.21
N PRO A 5 -7.62 -5.65 -7.92
CA PRO A 5 -9.04 -5.33 -8.01
C PRO A 5 -9.46 -4.37 -6.89
N GLY A 6 -10.43 -3.51 -7.18
CA GLY A 6 -10.98 -2.51 -6.26
C GLY A 6 -10.44 -1.10 -6.51
N SER A 7 -11.01 -0.14 -5.79
CA SER A 7 -10.58 1.26 -5.85
C SER A 7 -9.25 1.46 -5.14
N ALA A 8 -8.53 2.52 -5.50
CA ALA A 8 -7.25 2.87 -4.89
C ALA A 8 -7.36 3.04 -3.37
N ALA A 9 -8.48 3.55 -2.88
CA ALA A 9 -8.74 3.67 -1.44
C ALA A 9 -8.86 2.30 -0.75
N GLU A 10 -9.61 1.36 -1.36
CA GLU A 10 -9.78 0.01 -0.83
C GLU A 10 -8.47 -0.78 -0.87
N VAL A 11 -7.78 -0.76 -2.02
CA VAL A 11 -6.49 -1.45 -2.22
C VAL A 11 -5.44 -0.91 -1.26
N ARG A 12 -5.38 0.40 -1.06
CA ARG A 12 -4.47 1.00 -0.08
C ARG A 12 -4.80 0.56 1.34
N ARG A 13 -6.07 0.63 1.75
CA ARG A 13 -6.51 0.22 3.08
C ARG A 13 -6.21 -1.26 3.36
N SER A 14 -6.49 -2.14 2.39
CA SER A 14 -6.23 -3.58 2.53
C SER A 14 -4.73 -3.89 2.58
N THR A 15 -3.91 -3.17 1.80
CA THR A 15 -2.45 -3.32 1.82
C THR A 15 -1.85 -2.84 3.14
N VAL A 16 -2.33 -1.73 3.70
CA VAL A 16 -1.95 -1.27 5.05
C VAL A 16 -2.33 -2.33 6.08
N ALA A 17 -3.54 -2.90 6.01
CA ALA A 17 -3.97 -3.95 6.93
C ALA A 17 -3.12 -5.22 6.83
N PHE A 18 -2.76 -5.64 5.61
CA PHE A 18 -1.89 -6.79 5.37
C PHE A 18 -0.51 -6.62 6.04
N TYR A 19 0.16 -5.48 5.83
CA TYR A 19 1.47 -5.25 6.44
C TYR A 19 1.38 -5.00 7.95
N SER A 20 0.28 -4.41 8.42
CA SER A 20 0.04 -4.25 9.86
C SER A 20 -0.10 -5.61 10.56
N ALA A 21 -0.83 -6.56 9.95
CA ALA A 21 -0.91 -7.94 10.43
C ALA A 21 0.46 -8.66 10.41
N ALA A 22 1.35 -8.28 9.49
CA ALA A 22 2.74 -8.75 9.46
C ALA A 22 3.66 -8.05 10.49
N GLY A 23 3.11 -7.19 11.35
CA GLY A 23 3.83 -6.49 12.42
C GLY A 23 4.59 -5.24 11.98
N PHE A 24 4.19 -4.61 10.88
CA PHE A 24 4.58 -3.23 10.60
C PHE A 24 3.64 -2.26 11.32
N THR A 25 4.16 -1.11 11.74
CA THR A 25 3.36 -0.04 12.32
C THR A 25 3.05 1.00 11.24
N SER A 26 1.77 1.28 11.00
CA SER A 26 1.35 2.37 10.12
C SER A 26 1.73 3.71 10.76
N VAL A 27 2.50 4.51 10.04
CA VAL A 27 2.85 5.90 10.40
C VAL A 27 1.90 6.87 9.70
N SER A 28 1.50 6.51 8.49
CA SER A 28 0.44 7.18 7.75
C SER A 28 -0.35 6.15 6.95
N ASP A 29 -1.33 6.65 6.22
CA ASP A 29 -2.23 5.88 5.36
C ASP A 29 -1.55 5.24 4.13
N SER A 30 -0.24 5.50 3.95
CA SER A 30 0.58 5.03 2.83
C SER A 30 2.00 4.67 3.26
N VAL A 31 2.37 4.83 4.53
CA VAL A 31 3.72 4.55 5.05
C VAL A 31 3.65 3.67 6.29
N LEU A 32 4.42 2.57 6.28
CA LEU A 32 4.53 1.65 7.42
C LEU A 32 5.99 1.35 7.74
N ASN A 33 6.30 1.16 9.03
CA ASN A 33 7.66 0.89 9.50
C ASN A 33 7.76 -0.41 10.30
N LYS A 34 8.90 -1.11 10.20
CA LYS A 34 9.25 -2.26 11.04
C LYS A 34 10.75 -2.30 11.29
N GLY A 35 11.15 -1.79 12.46
CA GLY A 35 12.57 -1.57 12.78
C GLY A 35 13.19 -0.62 11.76
N LYS A 36 14.29 -1.06 11.12
CA LYS A 36 14.99 -0.29 10.08
C LYS A 36 14.30 -0.30 8.71
N ARG A 37 13.20 -1.05 8.53
CA ARG A 37 12.50 -1.13 7.24
C ARG A 37 11.34 -0.15 7.18
N GLN A 38 11.21 0.56 6.07
CA GLN A 38 10.05 1.36 5.73
C GLN A 38 9.41 0.84 4.43
N ILE A 39 8.09 0.75 4.44
CA ILE A 39 7.25 0.51 3.28
C ILE A 39 6.54 1.81 2.93
N THR A 40 6.50 2.14 1.64
CA THR A 40 5.73 3.26 1.09
C THR A 40 4.83 2.73 -0.03
N LEU A 41 3.55 3.06 0.03
CA LEU A 41 2.51 2.59 -0.87
C LEU A 41 2.06 3.73 -1.78
N VAL A 42 1.88 3.43 -3.06
CA VAL A 42 1.20 4.31 -4.02
C VAL A 42 0.12 3.49 -4.71
N ALA A 43 -1.13 3.89 -4.56
CA ALA A 43 -2.28 3.25 -5.18
C ALA A 43 -2.98 4.25 -6.09
N GLU A 44 -3.15 3.90 -7.36
CA GLU A 44 -3.76 4.75 -8.37
C GLU A 44 -4.80 3.96 -9.18
N ASN A 45 -6.00 4.53 -9.34
CA ASN A 45 -7.04 3.95 -10.19
C ASN A 45 -6.56 3.93 -11.64
N ARG A 46 -6.49 2.75 -12.26
CA ARG A 46 -6.12 2.62 -13.66
C ARG A 46 -7.24 3.20 -14.52
N ASP A 47 -6.90 4.16 -15.39
CA ASP A 47 -7.83 4.76 -16.36
C ASP A 47 -9.11 5.33 -15.70
N HIS A 48 -8.98 5.92 -14.49
CA HIS A 48 -10.09 6.37 -13.64
C HIS A 48 -11.10 5.28 -13.25
N SER A 49 -10.75 4.01 -13.40
CA SER A 49 -11.58 2.88 -12.99
C SER A 49 -11.78 2.85 -11.47
N ALA A 50 -13.01 2.66 -11.03
CA ALA A 50 -13.32 2.42 -9.63
C ALA A 50 -12.98 0.98 -9.17
N THR A 51 -12.55 0.10 -10.08
CA THR A 51 -12.42 -1.35 -9.82
C THR A 51 -11.05 -1.91 -10.19
N GLN A 52 -10.15 -1.12 -10.78
CA GLN A 52 -8.81 -1.54 -11.14
C GLN A 52 -7.79 -0.52 -10.65
N THR A 53 -6.81 -0.99 -9.89
CA THR A 53 -5.80 -0.13 -9.27
C THR A 53 -4.40 -0.63 -9.60
N ASN A 54 -3.53 0.28 -10.01
CA ASN A 54 -2.09 0.08 -10.02
C ASN A 54 -1.54 0.35 -8.61
N LEU A 55 -0.96 -0.67 -7.99
CA LEU A 55 -0.29 -0.59 -6.70
C LEU A 55 1.23 -0.65 -6.89
N MET A 56 1.94 0.32 -6.33
CA MET A 56 3.38 0.29 -6.16
C MET A 56 3.75 0.24 -4.69
N ILE A 57 4.79 -0.55 -4.39
CA ILE A 57 5.30 -0.76 -3.04
C ILE A 57 6.79 -0.48 -3.08
N GLY A 58 7.19 0.64 -2.50
CA GLY A 58 8.58 0.97 -2.25
C GLY A 58 9.02 0.40 -0.90
N VAL A 59 10.18 -0.24 -0.85
CA VAL A 59 10.80 -0.72 0.39
C VAL A 59 12.16 -0.08 0.54
N THR A 60 12.41 0.55 1.69
CA THR A 60 13.69 1.17 2.01
C THR A 60 14.19 0.70 3.37
N THR A 61 15.49 0.76 3.56
CA THR A 61 16.14 0.58 4.86
C THR A 61 16.70 1.91 5.34
N ARG A 62 16.41 2.28 6.57
CA ARG A 62 16.96 3.44 7.28
C ARG A 62 18.02 3.01 8.28
#